data_AF-A0A411HSL2-F1
#
_entry.id   AF-A0A411HSL2-F1
#
_cell.length_a   1.000
_cell.length_b   1.000
_cell.length_c   1.000
_cell.angle_alpha   90.00
_cell.angle_beta   90.00
_cell.angle_gamma   90.00
#
_symmetry.space_group_name_H-M   'P 1'
#
loop_
_entity.id
_entity.type
_entity.pdbx_description
1 polymer ?
#
loop_
_entity_poly.entity_id
_entity_poly.type
_entity_poly.pdbx_seq_one_letter_code
_entity_poly.pdbx_strand_id
1 'polypeptide(L)'
;MAKKKAFTPLFYLSFLVFLPWWISFSFKKCLEFWITNWWNTGQSEIFLNIFQEKSILEKFIELEEFVFLDEMIKEYSETHPQEFRIGIHKETIQFIKIQNEGHIHTILHFSTNLICFVILSGYSIWGNENLVILNSWSREFLYNLSDTVKVFSILLLTDLCIGFHSPHGWELMIGSIYQDFGFGYNDQILSGLVSTFPVILDTILKYWIFRYLNRVSPSLVVIYHSMND
;
A
#
# COMPACT_ATOMS: atom_id res chain seq x y z
N MET A 1 -18.92 36.92 15.05
CA MET A 1 -17.66 36.27 15.52
C MET A 1 -17.64 34.74 15.35
N ALA A 2 -18.78 34.06 15.18
CA ALA A 2 -18.84 32.59 15.00
C ALA A 2 -18.29 32.06 13.64
N LYS A 3 -18.44 32.82 12.54
CA LYS A 3 -18.00 32.37 11.19
C LYS A 3 -16.49 32.17 11.03
N LYS A 4 -15.64 32.83 11.83
CA LYS A 4 -14.18 32.67 11.75
C LYS A 4 -13.67 31.38 12.43
N LYS A 5 -14.43 30.77 13.35
CA LYS A 5 -14.00 29.55 14.07
C LYS A 5 -14.21 28.26 13.27
N ALA A 6 -15.20 28.21 12.36
CA ALA A 6 -15.49 27.02 11.55
C ALA A 6 -14.52 26.84 10.37
N PHE A 7 -13.83 27.90 9.95
CA PHE A 7 -12.96 27.87 8.77
C PHE A 7 -11.58 27.25 9.08
N THR A 8 -11.11 27.40 10.32
CA THR A 8 -9.83 26.86 10.81
C THR A 8 -9.73 25.32 10.82
N PRO A 9 -10.73 24.54 11.28
CA PRO A 9 -10.64 23.07 11.28
C PRO A 9 -10.71 22.48 9.87
N LEU A 10 -11.49 23.07 8.95
CA LEU A 10 -11.54 22.62 7.54
C LEU A 10 -10.21 22.83 6.83
N PHE A 11 -9.55 23.97 7.05
CA PHE A 11 -8.21 24.19 6.52
C PHE A 11 -7.17 23.25 7.12
N TYR A 12 -7.25 22.97 8.42
CA TYR A 12 -6.36 22.01 9.07
C TYR A 12 -6.53 20.59 8.52
N LEU A 13 -7.79 20.16 8.28
CA LEU A 13 -8.10 18.88 7.61
C LEU A 13 -7.54 18.83 6.19
N SER A 14 -7.80 19.88 5.41
CA SER A 14 -7.26 20.00 4.05
C SER A 14 -5.74 19.92 4.05
N PHE A 15 -5.08 20.68 4.94
CA PHE A 15 -3.64 20.65 5.09
C PHE A 15 -3.14 19.25 5.43
N LEU A 16 -3.77 18.53 6.38
CA LEU A 16 -3.37 17.19 6.77
C LEU A 16 -3.51 16.15 5.64
N VAL A 17 -4.52 16.30 4.76
CA VAL A 17 -4.74 15.44 3.60
C VAL A 17 -3.73 15.73 2.48
N PHE A 18 -3.39 16.99 2.25
CA PHE A 18 -2.47 17.37 1.16
C PHE A 18 -0.99 17.33 1.57
N LEU A 19 -0.67 17.47 2.86
CA LEU A 19 0.71 17.45 3.37
C LEU A 19 1.54 16.25 2.90
N PRO A 20 1.02 15.00 2.92
CA PRO A 20 1.77 13.84 2.45
C PRO A 20 2.20 13.97 0.99
N TRP A 21 1.31 14.52 0.16
CA TRP A 21 1.57 14.72 -1.26
C TRP A 21 2.63 15.80 -1.49
N TRP A 22 2.58 16.90 -0.73
CA TRP A 22 3.62 17.94 -0.75
C TRP A 22 4.98 17.40 -0.30
N ILE A 23 5.03 16.61 0.78
CA ILE A 23 6.26 15.98 1.26
C ILE A 23 6.83 15.04 0.20
N SER A 24 6.01 14.15 -0.36
CA SER A 24 6.43 13.23 -1.41
C SER A 24 6.99 14.00 -2.62
N PHE A 25 6.29 15.05 -3.07
CA PHE A 25 6.75 15.88 -4.18
C PHE A 25 8.10 16.57 -3.92
N SER A 26 8.29 17.15 -2.73
CA SER A 26 9.51 17.88 -2.39
C SER A 26 10.71 16.98 -2.08
N PHE A 27 10.49 15.88 -1.34
CA PHE A 27 11.58 15.02 -0.86
C PHE A 27 11.97 13.94 -1.86
N LYS A 28 11.08 13.54 -2.78
CA LYS A 28 11.36 12.46 -3.75
C LYS A 28 12.67 12.67 -4.50
N LYS A 29 12.89 13.85 -5.08
CA LYS A 29 14.12 14.13 -5.85
C LYS A 29 15.39 14.14 -5.00
N CYS A 30 15.31 14.65 -3.77
CA CYS A 30 16.46 14.71 -2.87
C CYS A 30 16.83 13.31 -2.37
N LEU A 31 15.83 12.51 -1.98
CA LEU A 31 16.00 11.13 -1.57
C LEU A 31 16.49 10.27 -2.74
N GLU A 32 15.96 10.48 -3.94
CA GLU A 32 16.42 9.78 -5.15
C GLU A 32 17.91 9.96 -5.37
N PHE A 33 18.38 11.20 -5.36
CA PHE A 33 19.80 11.51 -5.51
C PHE A 33 20.66 10.91 -4.39
N TRP A 34 20.21 11.00 -3.14
CA TRP A 34 20.99 10.51 -2.00
C TRP A 34 21.05 8.97 -1.96
N ILE A 35 19.92 8.30 -2.18
CA ILE A 35 19.82 6.84 -2.18
C ILE A 35 20.57 6.25 -3.37
N THR A 36 20.42 6.79 -4.60
CA THR A 36 21.19 6.28 -5.74
C THR A 36 22.69 6.48 -5.56
N ASN A 37 23.13 7.64 -5.05
CA ASN A 37 24.55 7.89 -4.84
C ASN A 37 25.13 7.01 -3.72
N TRP A 38 24.38 6.81 -2.64
CA TRP A 38 24.77 5.89 -1.56
C TRP A 38 24.83 4.44 -2.04
N TRP A 39 23.83 4.00 -2.81
CA TRP A 39 23.76 2.66 -3.37
C TRP A 39 24.93 2.39 -4.32
N ASN A 40 25.23 3.34 -5.22
CA ASN A 40 26.34 3.22 -6.18
C ASN A 40 27.72 3.30 -5.52
N THR A 41 27.87 4.02 -4.40
CA THR A 41 29.15 4.16 -3.68
C THR A 41 29.37 3.02 -2.68
N GLY A 42 28.28 2.45 -2.14
CA GLY A 42 28.32 1.42 -1.09
C GLY A 42 28.26 -0.02 -1.59
N GLN A 43 27.82 -0.27 -2.83
CA GLN A 43 27.73 -1.63 -3.37
C GLN A 43 28.88 -1.94 -4.35
N SER A 44 29.95 -2.54 -3.82
CA SER A 44 30.93 -3.27 -4.64
C SER A 44 30.51 -4.72 -4.92
N GLU A 45 29.54 -5.24 -4.18
CA GLU A 45 29.01 -6.60 -4.32
C GLU A 45 27.47 -6.54 -4.36
N ILE A 46 26.88 -7.28 -5.30
CA ILE A 46 25.43 -7.31 -5.54
C ILE A 46 24.78 -7.94 -4.30
N PHE A 47 24.20 -7.13 -3.43
CA PHE A 47 23.54 -7.62 -2.22
C PHE A 47 22.18 -8.23 -2.60
N LEU A 48 22.20 -9.51 -2.95
CA LEU A 48 21.00 -10.30 -3.26
C LEU A 48 20.49 -10.96 -1.98
N ASN A 49 19.21 -10.77 -1.67
CA ASN A 49 18.51 -11.57 -0.69
C ASN A 49 18.46 -13.04 -1.18
N ILE A 50 18.43 -14.02 -0.26
CA ILE A 50 18.47 -15.46 -0.58
C ILE A 50 17.35 -15.87 -1.56
N PHE A 51 16.17 -15.25 -1.45
CA PHE A 51 15.06 -15.45 -2.39
C PHE A 51 15.36 -14.93 -3.81
N GLN A 52 16.15 -13.86 -3.93
CA GLN A 52 16.52 -13.25 -5.21
C GLN A 52 17.67 -14.00 -5.88
N GLU A 53 18.63 -14.47 -5.10
CA GLU A 53 19.69 -15.33 -5.60
C GLU A 53 19.08 -16.60 -6.24
N LYS A 54 18.09 -17.20 -5.56
CA LYS A 54 17.36 -18.35 -6.10
C LYS A 54 16.60 -18.03 -7.39
N SER A 55 15.91 -16.89 -7.46
CA SER A 55 15.15 -16.52 -8.68
C SER A 55 16.05 -16.14 -9.86
N ILE A 56 17.22 -15.55 -9.58
CA ILE A 56 18.25 -15.27 -10.58
C ILE A 56 18.89 -16.57 -11.08
N LEU A 57 19.19 -17.50 -10.16
CA LEU A 57 19.74 -18.81 -10.52
C LEU A 57 18.76 -19.64 -11.35
N GLU A 58 17.47 -19.65 -10.97
CA GLU A 58 16.41 -20.35 -11.69
C GLU A 58 16.24 -19.81 -13.12
N LYS A 59 16.24 -18.48 -13.29
CA LYS A 59 16.25 -17.86 -14.63
C LYS A 59 17.52 -18.12 -15.42
N PHE A 60 18.66 -18.19 -14.74
CA PHE A 60 19.93 -18.51 -15.40
C PHE A 60 19.92 -19.96 -15.91
N ILE A 61 19.41 -20.90 -15.12
CA ILE A 61 19.22 -22.29 -15.52
C ILE A 61 18.19 -22.39 -16.66
N GLU A 62 17.07 -21.67 -16.59
CA GLU A 62 16.06 -21.65 -17.65
C GLU A 62 16.63 -21.13 -18.99
N LEU A 63 17.45 -20.08 -18.93
CA LEU A 63 18.18 -19.57 -20.09
C LEU A 63 19.22 -20.57 -20.60
N GLU A 64 19.96 -21.25 -19.72
CA GLU A 64 20.92 -22.29 -20.08
C GLU A 64 20.22 -23.52 -20.72
N GLU A 65 19.09 -23.95 -20.19
CA GLU A 65 18.27 -25.03 -20.76
C GLU A 65 17.70 -24.63 -22.13
N PHE A 66 17.23 -23.38 -22.28
CA PHE A 66 16.79 -22.86 -23.58
C PHE A 66 17.92 -22.86 -24.61
N VAL A 67 19.14 -22.53 -24.18
CA VAL A 67 20.34 -22.56 -25.01
C VAL A 67 20.70 -23.97 -25.41
N PHE A 68 20.67 -24.91 -24.46
CA PHE A 68 20.94 -26.33 -24.74
C PHE A 68 19.93 -26.92 -25.73
N LEU A 69 18.65 -26.53 -25.62
CA LEU A 69 17.61 -26.90 -26.58
C LEU A 69 17.83 -26.25 -27.96
N ASP A 70 18.17 -24.97 -28.02
CA ASP A 70 18.46 -24.29 -29.30
C ASP A 70 19.70 -24.89 -29.98
N GLU A 71 20.74 -25.26 -29.22
CA GLU A 71 21.94 -25.94 -29.73
C GLU A 71 21.62 -27.33 -30.29
N MET A 72 20.79 -28.12 -29.59
CA MET A 72 20.30 -29.40 -30.11
C MET A 72 19.41 -29.26 -31.36
N ILE A 73 18.69 -28.15 -31.51
CA ILE A 73 17.88 -27.87 -32.70
C ILE A 73 18.76 -27.34 -33.86
N LYS A 74 19.84 -26.60 -33.54
CA LYS A 74 20.76 -25.94 -34.47
C LYS A 74 21.98 -26.74 -34.90
N GLU A 75 22.01 -28.06 -34.70
CA GLU A 75 23.05 -28.98 -35.20
C GLU A 75 23.30 -28.89 -36.74
N TYR A 76 22.62 -27.98 -37.46
CA TYR A 76 22.79 -27.62 -38.86
C TYR A 76 23.28 -26.19 -39.18
N SER A 77 23.58 -25.32 -38.21
CA SER A 77 24.09 -23.97 -38.52
C SER A 77 25.25 -23.52 -37.62
N GLU A 78 26.40 -23.28 -38.23
CA GLU A 78 27.59 -22.69 -37.62
C GLU A 78 27.25 -21.31 -37.02
N THR A 79 26.90 -21.27 -35.74
CA THR A 79 26.84 -20.02 -34.98
C THR A 79 27.80 -20.11 -33.81
N HIS A 80 28.67 -19.10 -33.69
CA HIS A 80 29.85 -19.10 -32.84
C HIS A 80 29.43 -19.10 -31.35
N PRO A 81 29.68 -20.18 -30.58
CA PRO A 81 29.16 -20.33 -29.21
C PRO A 81 29.65 -19.26 -28.22
N GLN A 82 30.69 -18.50 -28.58
CA GLN A 82 31.23 -17.40 -27.77
C GLN A 82 30.37 -16.12 -27.84
N GLU A 83 29.86 -15.74 -29.01
CA GLU A 83 29.01 -14.54 -29.16
C GLU A 83 27.66 -14.71 -28.44
N PHE A 84 27.13 -15.94 -28.45
CA PHE A 84 25.89 -16.27 -27.77
C PHE A 84 26.04 -16.28 -26.24
N ARG A 85 27.15 -16.83 -25.72
CA ARG A 85 27.47 -16.81 -24.28
C ARG A 85 27.66 -15.38 -23.75
N ILE A 86 28.24 -14.50 -24.56
CA ILE A 86 28.32 -13.06 -24.27
C ILE A 86 26.91 -12.42 -24.26
N GLY A 87 26.03 -12.85 -25.16
CA GLY A 87 24.61 -12.45 -25.19
C GLY A 87 23.87 -12.79 -23.89
N ILE A 88 23.95 -14.04 -23.42
CA ILE A 88 23.32 -14.49 -22.17
C ILE A 88 23.87 -13.72 -20.97
N HIS A 89 25.19 -13.54 -20.91
CA HIS A 89 25.79 -12.76 -19.82
C HIS A 89 25.30 -11.32 -19.82
N LYS A 90 25.17 -10.71 -21.00
CA LYS A 90 24.65 -9.35 -21.16
C LYS A 90 23.18 -9.25 -20.74
N GLU A 91 22.35 -10.21 -21.10
CA GLU A 91 20.94 -10.28 -20.67
C GLU A 91 20.81 -10.49 -19.16
N THR A 92 21.64 -11.35 -18.57
CA THR A 92 21.69 -11.59 -17.12
C THR A 92 22.08 -10.31 -16.38
N ILE A 93 23.10 -9.58 -16.86
CA ILE A 93 23.51 -8.29 -16.31
C ILE A 93 22.41 -7.24 -16.46
N GLN A 94 21.70 -7.20 -17.59
CA GLN A 94 20.56 -6.31 -17.78
C GLN A 94 19.41 -6.63 -16.82
N PHE A 95 19.10 -7.91 -16.61
CA PHE A 95 18.07 -8.35 -15.66
C PHE A 95 18.43 -7.94 -14.23
N ILE A 96 19.68 -8.16 -13.80
CA ILE A 96 20.18 -7.71 -12.50
C ILE A 96 20.05 -6.19 -12.37
N LYS A 97 20.39 -5.44 -13.42
CA LYS A 97 20.28 -3.98 -13.41
C LYS A 97 18.82 -3.50 -13.23
N ILE A 98 17.88 -4.12 -13.94
CA ILE A 98 16.44 -3.80 -13.85
C ILE A 98 15.91 -4.12 -12.44
N GLN A 99 16.27 -5.27 -11.89
CA GLN A 99 15.91 -5.63 -10.50
C GLN A 99 16.46 -4.59 -9.51
N ASN A 100 17.74 -4.25 -9.66
CA ASN A 100 18.41 -3.30 -8.77
C ASN A 100 17.75 -1.91 -8.79
N GLU A 101 17.38 -1.43 -9.98
CA GLU A 101 16.63 -0.18 -10.15
C GLU A 101 15.24 -0.24 -9.48
N GLY A 102 14.55 -1.38 -9.61
CA GLY A 102 13.31 -1.65 -8.88
C GLY A 102 13.49 -1.59 -7.37
N HIS A 103 14.57 -2.14 -6.83
CA HIS A 103 14.88 -2.07 -5.40
C HIS A 103 15.14 -0.66 -4.90
N ILE A 104 15.92 0.12 -5.64
CA ILE A 104 16.16 1.52 -5.33
C ILE A 104 14.82 2.26 -5.27
N HIS A 105 13.93 2.01 -6.23
CA HIS A 105 12.60 2.62 -6.25
C HIS A 105 11.74 2.20 -5.05
N THR A 106 11.72 0.91 -4.69
CA THR A 106 10.98 0.41 -3.51
C THR A 106 11.52 1.00 -2.21
N ILE A 107 12.84 1.02 -2.04
CA ILE A 107 13.51 1.62 -0.87
C ILE A 107 13.20 3.11 -0.77
N LEU A 108 13.23 3.82 -1.90
CA LEU A 108 12.89 5.23 -1.98
C LEU A 108 11.43 5.48 -1.58
N HIS A 109 10.50 4.70 -2.11
CA HIS A 109 9.08 4.82 -1.78
C HIS A 109 8.84 4.56 -0.29
N PHE A 110 9.42 3.48 0.24
CA PHE A 110 9.35 3.15 1.66
C PHE A 110 9.94 4.26 2.55
N SER A 111 11.12 4.78 2.20
CA SER A 111 11.78 5.85 2.95
C SER A 111 10.99 7.15 2.91
N THR A 112 10.40 7.48 1.75
CA THR A 112 9.53 8.66 1.59
C THR A 112 8.28 8.53 2.47
N ASN A 113 7.66 7.35 2.50
CA ASN A 113 6.50 7.07 3.33
C ASN A 113 6.83 7.14 4.83
N LEU A 114 7.99 6.61 5.23
CA LEU A 114 8.49 6.70 6.61
C LEU A 114 8.70 8.15 7.05
N ILE A 115 9.39 8.96 6.23
CA ILE A 115 9.63 10.39 6.52
C ILE A 115 8.31 11.14 6.60
N CYS A 116 7.39 10.87 5.67
CA CYS A 116 6.06 11.44 5.69
C CYS A 116 5.31 11.11 6.99
N PHE A 117 5.36 9.85 7.43
CA PHE A 117 4.75 9.42 8.69
C PHE A 117 5.36 10.13 9.91
N VAL A 118 6.68 10.29 9.96
CA VAL A 118 7.37 11.02 11.04
C VAL A 118 6.97 12.50 11.06
N ILE A 119 6.89 13.15 9.90
CA ILE A 119 6.48 14.56 9.81
C ILE A 119 5.02 14.73 10.22
N LEU A 120 4.13 13.88 9.73
CA LEU A 120 2.70 13.91 10.09
C LEU A 120 2.48 13.66 11.57
N SER A 121 3.15 12.66 12.14
CA SER A 121 3.06 12.36 13.57
C SER A 121 3.63 13.49 14.42
N GLY A 122 4.77 14.05 14.05
CA GLY A 122 5.32 15.25 14.70
C GLY A 122 4.37 16.46 14.65
N TYR A 123 3.77 16.72 13.48
CA TYR A 123 2.79 17.79 13.31
C TYR A 123 1.50 17.55 14.10
N SER A 124 1.06 16.30 14.20
CA SER A 124 -0.10 15.89 15.00
C SER A 124 0.14 16.10 16.51
N ILE A 125 1.32 15.72 17.00
CA ILE A 125 1.71 15.91 18.41
C ILE A 125 1.84 17.40 18.75
N TRP A 126 2.48 18.19 17.87
CA TRP A 126 2.64 19.64 18.07
C TRP A 126 1.31 20.40 17.90
N GLY A 127 0.47 19.96 16.98
CA GLY A 127 -0.84 20.56 16.66
C GLY A 127 -1.99 20.12 17.55
N ASN A 128 -1.73 19.60 18.75
CA ASN A 128 -2.74 19.03 19.65
C ASN A 128 -3.94 19.96 19.89
N GLU A 129 -3.72 21.28 20.04
CA GLU A 129 -4.82 22.25 20.19
C GLU A 129 -5.78 22.25 18.99
N ASN A 130 -5.25 22.19 17.77
CA ASN A 130 -6.05 22.13 16.54
C ASN A 130 -6.79 20.79 16.42
N LEU A 131 -6.18 19.69 16.88
CA LEU A 131 -6.84 18.37 16.92
C LEU A 131 -8.00 18.34 17.93
N VAL A 132 -7.84 18.97 19.09
CA VAL A 132 -8.92 19.10 20.08
C VAL A 132 -10.07 19.92 19.50
N ILE A 133 -9.77 21.03 18.82
CA ILE A 133 -10.78 21.84 18.11
C ILE A 133 -11.47 20.99 17.03
N LEU A 134 -10.71 20.22 16.25
CA LEU A 134 -11.24 19.35 15.21
C LEU A 134 -12.16 18.27 15.76
N ASN A 135 -11.77 17.63 16.87
CA ASN A 135 -12.58 16.64 17.57
C ASN A 135 -13.89 17.25 18.09
N SER A 136 -13.84 18.45 18.67
CA SER A 136 -15.05 19.16 19.11
C SER A 136 -15.97 19.51 17.95
N TRP A 137 -15.42 19.99 16.83
CA TRP A 137 -16.17 20.32 15.62
C TRP A 137 -16.79 19.07 14.97
N SER A 138 -16.04 17.98 14.85
CA SER A 138 -16.53 16.71 14.32
C SER A 138 -17.66 16.15 15.19
N ARG A 139 -17.50 16.22 16.51
CA ARG A 139 -18.51 15.80 17.47
C ARG A 139 -19.77 16.65 17.39
N GLU A 140 -19.64 17.97 17.29
CA GLU A 140 -20.76 18.89 17.09
C GLU A 140 -21.49 18.61 15.76
N PHE A 141 -20.74 18.41 14.67
CA PHE A 141 -21.30 18.01 13.38
C PHE A 141 -22.09 16.70 13.49
N LEU A 142 -21.52 15.67 14.10
CA LEU A 142 -22.17 14.37 14.28
C LEU A 142 -23.41 14.47 15.17
N TYR A 143 -23.37 15.23 16.27
CA TYR A 143 -24.53 15.37 17.16
C TYR A 143 -25.67 16.18 16.54
N ASN A 144 -25.35 17.14 15.68
CA ASN A 144 -26.34 17.95 14.96
C ASN A 144 -27.09 17.17 13.88
N LEU A 145 -26.60 15.99 13.47
CA LEU A 145 -27.33 15.11 12.56
C LEU A 145 -28.53 14.48 13.27
N SER A 146 -29.60 14.22 12.50
CA SER A 146 -30.72 13.44 13.02
C SER A 146 -30.31 11.98 13.24
N ASP A 147 -30.99 11.33 14.18
CA ASP A 147 -30.69 9.94 14.55
C ASP A 147 -30.83 8.97 13.37
N THR A 148 -31.80 9.19 12.49
CA THR A 148 -31.95 8.45 11.22
C THR A 148 -30.78 8.67 10.27
N VAL A 149 -30.29 9.91 10.10
CA VAL A 149 -29.16 10.20 9.21
C VAL A 149 -27.86 9.61 9.74
N LYS A 150 -27.67 9.60 11.07
CA LYS A 150 -26.52 8.92 11.70
C LYS A 150 -26.51 7.44 11.38
N VAL A 151 -27.63 6.76 11.62
CA VAL A 151 -27.77 5.31 11.36
C VAL A 151 -27.60 5.01 9.87
N PHE A 152 -28.24 5.78 9.00
CA PHE A 152 -28.12 5.63 7.55
C PHE A 152 -26.69 5.85 7.05
N SER A 153 -25.97 6.86 7.55
CA SER A 153 -24.58 7.11 7.16
C SER A 153 -23.65 5.98 7.59
N ILE A 154 -23.90 5.40 8.76
CA ILE A 154 -23.15 4.24 9.26
C ILE A 154 -23.42 3.03 8.38
N LEU A 155 -24.69 2.72 8.06
CA LEU A 155 -25.05 1.63 7.15
C LEU A 155 -24.41 1.81 5.78
N LEU A 156 -24.58 2.99 5.16
CA LEU A 156 -24.01 3.29 3.84
C LEU A 156 -22.48 3.15 3.84
N LEU A 157 -21.78 3.61 4.88
CA LEU A 157 -20.34 3.46 4.99
C LEU A 157 -19.92 1.99 5.16
N THR A 158 -20.66 1.24 5.97
CA THR A 158 -20.42 -0.19 6.21
C THR A 158 -20.61 -0.98 4.92
N ASP A 159 -21.69 -0.71 4.19
CA ASP A 159 -22.00 -1.34 2.90
C ASP A 159 -20.99 -0.92 1.83
N LEU A 160 -20.47 0.31 1.83
CA LEU A 160 -19.45 0.72 0.86
C LEU A 160 -18.08 0.10 1.15
N CYS A 161 -17.71 -0.04 2.43
CA CYS A 161 -16.42 -0.62 2.83
C CYS A 161 -16.39 -2.15 2.77
N ILE A 162 -17.50 -2.82 3.10
CA ILE A 162 -17.60 -4.28 3.18
C ILE A 162 -18.34 -4.88 1.99
N GLY A 163 -19.19 -4.11 1.29
CA GLY A 163 -20.02 -4.56 0.16
C GLY A 163 -19.25 -4.86 -1.13
N PHE A 164 -17.97 -5.19 -1.03
CA PHE A 164 -17.27 -5.94 -2.05
C PHE A 164 -17.79 -7.38 -2.06
N HIS A 165 -18.91 -7.59 -2.75
CA HIS A 165 -19.59 -8.88 -2.91
C HIS A 165 -18.79 -9.90 -3.75
N SER A 166 -17.58 -9.56 -4.19
CA SER A 166 -16.72 -10.42 -5.00
C SER A 166 -15.37 -10.64 -4.32
N PRO A 167 -14.93 -11.89 -4.12
CA PRO A 167 -13.57 -12.23 -3.72
C PRO A 167 -12.51 -11.54 -4.58
N HIS A 168 -12.82 -11.28 -5.85
CA HIS A 168 -11.90 -10.64 -6.78
C HIS A 168 -11.60 -9.17 -6.43
N GLY A 169 -12.54 -8.44 -5.84
CA GLY A 169 -12.28 -7.07 -5.39
C GLY A 169 -11.26 -7.02 -4.27
N TRP A 170 -11.35 -7.98 -3.35
CA TRP A 170 -10.39 -8.17 -2.26
C TRP A 170 -9.04 -8.68 -2.77
N GLU A 171 -9.04 -9.55 -3.77
CA GLU A 171 -7.82 -10.05 -4.43
C GLU A 171 -7.02 -8.91 -5.06
N LEU A 172 -7.67 -8.02 -5.81
CA LEU A 172 -7.01 -6.86 -6.41
C LEU A 172 -6.48 -5.89 -5.36
N MET A 173 -7.28 -5.59 -4.33
CA MET A 173 -6.87 -4.65 -3.28
C MET A 173 -5.72 -5.19 -2.42
N ILE A 174 -5.82 -6.44 -1.95
CA ILE A 174 -4.77 -7.08 -1.16
C ILE A 174 -3.54 -7.36 -2.03
N GLY A 175 -3.73 -7.77 -3.29
CA GLY A 175 -2.65 -8.01 -4.24
C GLY A 175 -1.83 -6.74 -4.51
N SER A 176 -2.48 -5.59 -4.70
CA SER A 176 -1.79 -4.30 -4.86
C SER A 176 -0.94 -3.96 -3.63
N ILE A 177 -1.52 -4.08 -2.43
CA ILE A 177 -0.80 -3.79 -1.18
C ILE A 177 0.37 -4.76 -1.02
N TYR A 178 0.15 -6.05 -1.27
CA TYR A 178 1.16 -7.10 -1.13
C TYR A 178 2.34 -6.90 -2.09
N GLN A 179 2.08 -6.46 -3.33
CA GLN A 179 3.10 -6.11 -4.32
C GLN A 179 3.87 -4.83 -3.93
N ASP A 180 3.20 -3.82 -3.39
CA ASP A 180 3.84 -2.57 -2.93
C ASP A 180 4.83 -2.80 -1.78
N PHE A 181 4.60 -3.83 -0.96
CA PHE A 181 5.55 -4.27 0.08
C PHE A 181 6.73 -5.09 -0.46
N GLY A 182 6.74 -5.45 -1.76
CA GLY A 182 7.83 -6.17 -2.40
C GLY A 182 7.91 -7.65 -2.03
N PHE A 183 6.83 -8.25 -1.50
CA PHE A 183 6.78 -9.68 -1.22
C PHE A 183 6.59 -10.48 -2.52
N GLY A 184 7.26 -11.64 -2.61
CA GLY A 184 7.06 -12.57 -3.72
C GLY A 184 5.62 -13.09 -3.76
N TYR A 185 5.01 -13.09 -4.94
CA TYR A 185 3.62 -13.49 -5.16
C TYR A 185 3.42 -14.94 -4.69
N ASN A 186 2.65 -15.12 -3.62
CA ASN A 186 2.32 -16.43 -3.09
C ASN A 186 0.79 -16.57 -3.06
N ASP A 187 0.27 -17.30 -4.04
CA ASP A 187 -1.17 -17.52 -4.25
C ASP A 187 -1.87 -18.07 -3.01
N GLN A 188 -1.20 -18.91 -2.22
CA GLN A 188 -1.79 -19.53 -1.03
C GLN A 188 -2.00 -18.51 0.10
N ILE A 189 -1.01 -17.64 0.32
CA ILE A 189 -1.10 -16.57 1.34
C ILE A 189 -2.13 -15.54 0.90
N LEU A 190 -2.11 -15.16 -0.38
CA LEU A 190 -3.05 -14.18 -0.93
C LEU A 190 -4.49 -14.70 -0.83
N SER A 191 -4.75 -15.93 -1.26
CA SER A 191 -6.07 -16.57 -1.17
C SER A 191 -6.55 -16.71 0.29
N GLY A 192 -5.65 -17.07 1.20
CA GLY A 192 -5.95 -17.12 2.63
C GLY A 192 -6.34 -15.77 3.22
N LEU A 193 -5.64 -14.70 2.84
CA LEU A 193 -5.96 -13.33 3.26
C LEU A 193 -7.28 -12.84 2.64
N VAL A 194 -7.49 -13.07 1.35
CA VAL A 194 -8.71 -12.68 0.62
C VAL A 194 -9.95 -13.36 1.19
N SER A 195 -9.84 -14.61 1.66
CA SER A 195 -10.97 -15.33 2.26
C SER A 195 -11.21 -14.95 3.73
N THR A 196 -10.17 -14.69 4.50
CA THR A 196 -10.29 -14.49 5.96
C THR A 196 -10.49 -13.03 6.34
N PHE A 197 -9.77 -12.12 5.68
CA PHE A 197 -9.74 -10.70 6.04
C PHE A 197 -11.10 -10.00 5.93
N PRO A 198 -11.91 -10.21 4.88
CA PRO A 198 -13.21 -9.57 4.76
C PRO A 198 -14.18 -9.98 5.87
N VAL A 199 -14.14 -11.27 6.27
CA VAL A 199 -14.99 -11.82 7.33
C VAL A 199 -14.61 -11.23 8.69
N ILE A 200 -13.30 -11.15 8.98
CA ILE A 200 -12.81 -10.51 10.21
C ILE A 200 -13.20 -9.03 10.22
N LEU A 201 -13.03 -8.31 9.12
CA LEU A 201 -13.36 -6.90 9.02
C LEU A 201 -14.88 -6.67 9.23
N ASP A 202 -15.74 -7.49 8.62
CA ASP A 202 -17.19 -7.44 8.80
C ASP A 202 -17.59 -7.62 10.26
N THR A 203 -17.04 -8.63 10.94
CA THR A 203 -17.37 -8.91 12.35
C THR A 203 -16.89 -7.79 13.29
N ILE A 204 -15.69 -7.24 13.06
CA ILE A 204 -15.17 -6.11 13.85
C ILE A 204 -16.03 -4.86 13.64
N LEU A 205 -16.40 -4.56 12.40
CA LEU A 205 -17.22 -3.38 12.08
C LEU A 205 -18.63 -3.51 12.68
N LYS A 206 -19.31 -4.65 12.51
CA LYS A 206 -20.61 -4.91 13.15
C LYS A 206 -20.55 -4.77 14.67
N TYR A 207 -19.53 -5.34 15.31
CA TYR A 207 -19.34 -5.21 16.76
C TYR A 207 -19.10 -3.75 17.18
N TRP A 208 -18.26 -3.03 16.44
CA TRP A 208 -17.96 -1.64 16.74
C TRP A 208 -19.17 -0.73 16.57
N ILE A 209 -19.97 -0.94 15.51
CA ILE A 209 -21.23 -0.23 15.26
C ILE A 209 -22.20 -0.48 16.41
N PHE A 210 -22.43 -1.74 16.79
CA PHE A 210 -23.31 -2.09 17.89
C PHE A 210 -22.89 -1.42 19.20
N ARG A 211 -21.58 -1.44 19.52
CA ARG A 211 -21.03 -0.80 20.71
C ARG A 211 -21.14 0.73 20.66
N TYR A 212 -20.92 1.32 19.49
CA TYR A 212 -21.02 2.77 19.29
C TYR A 212 -22.45 3.26 19.44
N LEU A 213 -23.41 2.63 18.74
CA LEU A 213 -24.82 2.99 18.80
C LEU A 213 -25.38 2.84 20.23
N ASN A 214 -25.06 1.75 20.91
CA ASN A 214 -25.44 1.56 22.33
C ASN A 214 -24.86 2.61 23.27
N ARG A 215 -23.65 3.11 23.01
CA ARG A 215 -23.04 4.17 23.82
C ARG A 215 -23.71 5.52 23.61
N VAL A 216 -24.24 5.78 22.41
CA VAL A 216 -24.88 7.07 22.08
C VAL A 216 -26.33 7.08 22.53
N SER A 217 -27.13 6.09 22.14
CA SER A 217 -28.50 5.93 22.60
C SER A 217 -29.04 4.53 22.24
N PRO A 218 -29.73 3.83 23.17
CA PRO A 218 -30.42 2.56 22.85
C PRO A 218 -31.45 2.68 21.73
N SER A 219 -32.07 3.87 21.54
CA SER A 219 -33.06 4.09 20.48
C SER A 219 -32.45 3.99 19.07
N LEU A 220 -31.17 4.34 18.90
CA LEU A 220 -30.46 4.24 17.63
C LEU A 220 -30.26 2.79 17.20
N VAL A 221 -30.12 1.87 18.15
CA VAL A 221 -29.96 0.43 17.87
C VAL A 221 -31.25 -0.15 17.30
N VAL A 222 -32.40 0.28 17.82
CA VAL A 222 -33.71 -0.11 17.28
C VAL A 222 -33.90 0.41 15.86
N ILE A 223 -33.52 1.66 15.59
CA ILE A 223 -33.58 2.24 14.24
C ILE A 223 -32.64 1.48 13.31
N TYR A 224 -31.41 1.16 13.75
CA TYR A 224 -30.45 0.38 12.97
C TYR A 224 -31.00 -0.99 12.59
N HIS A 225 -31.57 -1.74 13.54
CA HIS A 225 -32.22 -3.01 13.23
C HIS A 225 -33.38 -2.85 12.24
N SER A 226 -34.24 -1.85 12.43
CA SER A 226 -35.37 -1.61 11.51
C SER A 226 -34.97 -1.17 10.11
N MET A 227 -33.78 -0.60 9.92
CA MET A 227 -33.27 -0.14 8.61
C MET A 227 -32.38 -1.19 7.94
N ASN A 228 -31.86 -2.15 8.71
CA ASN A 228 -30.99 -3.21 8.23
C ASN A 228 -31.77 -4.51 7.92
N ASP A 229 -32.95 -4.68 8.52
CA ASP A 229 -33.93 -5.71 8.14
C ASP A 229 -34.67 -5.34 6.84
#